data_AF-A0A512M6Y5-F1
#
_entry.id   AF-A0A512M6Y5-F1
#
_cell.length_a   1.000
_cell.length_b   1.000
_cell.length_c   1.000
_cell.angle_alpha   90.00
_cell.angle_beta   90.00
_cell.angle_gamma   90.00
#
_symmetry.space_group_name_H-M   'P 1'
#
loop_
_entity.id
_entity.type
_entity.pdbx_description
1 polymer ?
#
loop_
_entity_poly.entity_id
_entity_poly.type
_entity_poly.pdbx_seq_one_letter_code
_entity_poly.pdbx_strand_id
1 'polypeptide(L)'
;MSRASDYDSPKSYTLVWVATLLLIVGFVTGLVMFPPMYETPKDEATSSVLFVGRFHPILLHMPVGALGLLCLMELICFTRRGEESLGVGALLTLWVGAAGSVMAVLAGIMLSREGGYEGGNFTLHQTLALIGTCGVLLALVVRIFSMSHENRELMHAYRALFFGSFGLMGLGAHFGGNMSHGSKFMTEHAPEPIKSQITGMEKWMLSFVEKPKTKGEPAAPEASPTPAPVPTPVPTPVPIPVPVPVVASSGTTPTPPPPTPPPPTPPAGSSSGPDEKLVFQHVILPIFEAKCNKCHNEDKSKGDLRLDTYEMALKGGENGKNIVAGKPEDSLTVQRIALPDDDDEHMPPDGKEQLTPAEAAAIRYWIQSGASETMKVSEAQFPPEAKEAVKL
;
A
#
# COMPACT_ATOMS: atom_id res chain seq x y z
N MET A 1 -40.69 -14.09 53.88
CA MET A 1 -40.55 -13.20 52.71
C MET A 1 -39.41 -13.74 51.85
N SER A 2 -39.77 -14.54 50.84
CA SER A 2 -38.84 -15.10 49.87
C SER A 2 -38.36 -14.00 48.94
N ARG A 3 -37.04 -13.84 48.84
CA ARG A 3 -36.42 -13.15 47.72
C ARG A 3 -35.91 -14.22 46.78
N ALA A 4 -36.85 -14.89 46.12
CA ALA A 4 -36.55 -15.69 44.94
C ALA A 4 -36.07 -14.69 43.89
N SER A 5 -34.77 -14.71 43.64
CA SER A 5 -34.13 -14.01 42.54
C SER A 5 -34.62 -14.64 41.25
N ASP A 6 -35.33 -13.87 40.43
CA ASP A 6 -35.78 -14.14 39.05
C ASP A 6 -34.61 -14.40 38.07
N TYR A 7 -33.68 -15.29 38.41
CA TYR A 7 -32.52 -15.65 37.58
C TYR A 7 -32.78 -16.85 36.67
N ASP A 8 -34.03 -17.28 36.57
CA ASP A 8 -34.45 -18.50 35.85
C ASP A 8 -35.30 -18.15 34.62
N SER A 9 -34.88 -17.13 33.85
CA SER A 9 -35.39 -16.91 32.50
C SER A 9 -34.39 -17.50 31.48
N PRO A 10 -34.85 -18.15 30.41
CA PRO A 10 -33.96 -18.71 29.39
C PRO A 10 -33.08 -17.59 28.87
N LYS A 11 -31.76 -17.78 28.91
CA LYS A 11 -30.75 -16.82 28.43
C LYS A 11 -31.19 -16.28 27.06
N SER A 12 -31.83 -15.11 27.06
CA SER A 12 -32.41 -14.53 25.87
C SER A 12 -31.26 -14.04 25.00
N TYR A 13 -30.83 -14.88 24.05
CA TYR A 13 -29.91 -14.47 23.00
C TYR A 13 -30.56 -13.48 22.01
N THR A 14 -31.78 -13.00 22.28
CA THR A 14 -32.53 -12.09 21.42
C THR A 14 -31.73 -10.84 21.09
N LEU A 15 -31.05 -10.22 22.08
CA LEU A 15 -30.24 -9.03 21.83
C LEU A 15 -29.05 -9.33 20.91
N VAL A 16 -28.41 -10.49 21.10
CA VAL A 16 -27.29 -10.93 20.25
C VAL A 16 -27.79 -11.21 18.82
N TRP A 17 -28.96 -11.85 18.67
CA TRP A 17 -29.59 -12.06 17.37
C TRP A 17 -29.93 -10.76 16.66
N VAL A 18 -30.56 -9.81 17.36
CA VAL A 18 -30.90 -8.49 16.80
C VAL A 18 -29.64 -7.77 16.35
N ALA A 19 -28.59 -7.74 17.18
CA ALA A 19 -27.32 -7.15 16.80
C ALA A 19 -26.74 -7.84 15.54
N THR A 20 -26.74 -9.18 15.49
CA THR A 20 -26.17 -9.93 14.36
C THR A 20 -26.94 -9.66 13.07
N LEU A 21 -28.27 -9.57 13.14
CA LEU A 21 -29.10 -9.19 12.00
C LEU A 21 -28.80 -7.78 11.52
N LEU A 22 -28.66 -6.81 12.43
CA LEU A 22 -28.28 -5.43 12.08
C LEU A 22 -26.90 -5.38 11.41
N LEU A 23 -25.93 -6.17 11.90
CA LEU A 23 -24.61 -6.27 11.30
C LEU A 23 -24.68 -6.82 9.86
N ILE A 24 -25.42 -7.90 9.64
CA ILE A 24 -25.59 -8.50 8.31
C ILE A 24 -26.30 -7.54 7.36
N VAL A 25 -27.40 -6.91 7.82
CA VAL A 25 -28.12 -5.91 7.03
C VAL A 25 -27.19 -4.74 6.68
N GLY A 26 -26.45 -4.21 7.64
CA GLY A 26 -25.47 -3.14 7.40
C GLY A 26 -24.41 -3.53 6.39
N PHE A 27 -23.90 -4.76 6.45
CA PHE A 27 -22.94 -5.27 5.48
C PHE A 27 -23.54 -5.37 4.06
N VAL A 28 -24.73 -5.96 3.93
CA VAL A 28 -25.42 -6.08 2.63
C VAL A 28 -25.74 -4.70 2.05
N THR A 29 -26.24 -3.77 2.88
CA THR A 29 -26.48 -2.38 2.45
C THR A 29 -25.18 -1.71 2.01
N GLY A 30 -24.08 -1.94 2.73
CA GLY A 30 -22.75 -1.45 2.35
C GLY A 30 -22.28 -1.99 0.99
N LEU A 31 -22.47 -3.28 0.72
CA LEU A 31 -22.13 -3.90 -0.57
C LEU A 31 -23.02 -3.41 -1.72
N VAL A 32 -24.29 -3.10 -1.45
CA VAL A 32 -25.19 -2.51 -2.45
C VAL A 32 -24.80 -1.07 -2.76
N MET A 33 -24.46 -0.28 -1.74
CA MET A 33 -24.03 1.11 -1.89
C MET A 33 -22.65 1.21 -2.55
N PHE A 34 -21.75 0.30 -2.20
CA PHE A 34 -20.40 0.21 -2.70
C PHE A 34 -20.16 -1.18 -3.28
N PRO A 35 -20.61 -1.45 -4.52
CA PRO A 35 -20.38 -2.75 -5.14
C PRO A 35 -18.88 -3.01 -5.32
N PRO A 36 -18.42 -4.26 -5.13
CA PRO A 36 -17.03 -4.65 -5.36
C PRO A 36 -16.72 -4.55 -6.87
N MET A 37 -15.73 -3.73 -7.21
CA MET A 37 -15.26 -3.56 -8.59
C MET A 37 -13.97 -4.34 -8.78
N TYR A 38 -13.89 -5.13 -9.86
CA TYR A 38 -12.75 -6.01 -10.16
C TYR A 38 -11.90 -5.51 -11.34
N GLU A 39 -12.44 -4.57 -12.10
CA GLU A 39 -11.74 -3.78 -13.12
C GLU A 39 -12.14 -2.32 -12.82
N THR A 40 -11.20 -1.45 -12.45
CA THR A 40 -11.52 -0.10 -11.94
C THR A 40 -11.69 0.89 -13.09
N PRO A 41 -12.89 1.48 -13.29
CA PRO A 41 -13.03 2.68 -14.11
C PRO A 41 -12.41 3.88 -13.38
N LYS A 42 -11.82 4.81 -14.13
CA LYS A 42 -11.24 6.07 -13.61
C LYS A 42 -12.31 7.10 -13.24
N ASP A 43 -13.35 6.69 -12.53
CA ASP A 43 -14.45 7.59 -12.21
C ASP A 43 -14.20 8.24 -10.84
N GLU A 44 -14.33 9.57 -10.81
CA GLU A 44 -14.03 10.45 -9.67
C GLU A 44 -14.77 10.04 -8.38
N ALA A 45 -14.14 9.23 -7.55
CA ALA A 45 -14.65 8.94 -6.21
C ALA A 45 -14.61 10.22 -5.36
N THR A 46 -15.70 10.51 -4.65
CA THR A 46 -15.77 11.67 -3.74
C THR A 46 -14.66 11.61 -2.70
N SER A 47 -14.03 12.74 -2.37
CA SER A 47 -12.92 12.83 -1.41
C SER A 47 -13.20 12.15 -0.07
N SER A 48 -14.45 12.17 0.41
CA SER A 48 -14.87 11.50 1.64
C SER A 48 -14.77 9.97 1.56
N VAL A 49 -15.08 9.38 0.40
CA VAL A 49 -15.01 7.93 0.19
C VAL A 49 -13.56 7.47 0.23
N LEU A 50 -12.67 8.20 -0.45
CA LEU A 50 -11.23 7.94 -0.45
C LEU A 50 -10.63 8.12 0.95
N PHE A 51 -11.02 9.18 1.67
CA PHE A 51 -10.58 9.41 3.04
C PHE A 51 -10.92 8.24 3.96
N VAL A 52 -12.16 7.74 3.93
CA VAL A 52 -12.58 6.58 4.73
C VAL A 52 -11.88 5.31 4.27
N GLY A 53 -11.72 5.11 2.96
CA GLY A 53 -11.04 3.94 2.40
C GLY A 53 -9.61 3.78 2.92
N ARG A 54 -8.87 4.88 3.08
CA ARG A 54 -7.50 4.88 3.63
C ARG A 54 -7.39 4.36 5.07
N PHE A 55 -8.49 4.23 5.81
CA PHE A 55 -8.49 3.57 7.11
C PHE A 55 -8.48 2.03 7.02
N HIS A 56 -8.60 1.44 5.83
CA HIS A 56 -8.58 -0.02 5.65
C HIS A 56 -7.40 -0.70 6.38
N PRO A 57 -6.14 -0.24 6.25
CA PRO A 57 -5.00 -0.81 6.99
C PRO A 57 -5.15 -0.71 8.51
N ILE A 58 -5.80 0.32 9.03
CA ILE A 58 -6.02 0.46 10.49
C ILE A 58 -7.15 -0.46 10.93
N LEU A 59 -8.25 -0.47 10.17
CA LEU A 59 -9.44 -1.26 10.46
C LEU A 59 -9.19 -2.77 10.36
N LEU A 60 -8.25 -3.24 9.52
CA LEU A 60 -7.92 -4.67 9.44
C LEU A 60 -7.23 -5.22 10.69
N HIS A 61 -6.57 -4.38 11.50
CA HIS A 61 -5.93 -4.85 12.73
C HIS A 61 -6.95 -5.33 13.79
N MET A 62 -8.16 -4.75 13.77
CA MET A 62 -9.27 -5.15 14.64
C MET A 62 -9.70 -6.62 14.43
N PRO A 63 -10.16 -7.03 13.23
CA PRO A 63 -10.56 -8.40 12.98
C PRO A 63 -9.39 -9.39 13.05
N VAL A 64 -8.20 -9.01 12.57
CA VAL A 64 -7.04 -9.91 12.62
C VAL A 64 -6.67 -10.26 14.06
N GLY A 65 -6.61 -9.27 14.95
CA GLY A 65 -6.34 -9.48 16.37
C GLY A 65 -7.46 -10.27 17.06
N ALA A 66 -8.72 -9.89 16.84
CA ALA A 66 -9.86 -10.55 17.47
C ALA A 66 -10.03 -12.01 17.01
N LEU A 67 -10.00 -12.28 15.70
CA LEU A 67 -10.15 -13.63 15.16
C LEU A 67 -8.92 -14.49 15.46
N GLY A 68 -7.72 -13.91 15.50
CA GLY A 68 -6.51 -14.59 15.97
C GLY A 68 -6.61 -15.02 17.43
N LEU A 69 -7.09 -14.14 18.31
CA LEU A 69 -7.39 -14.49 19.70
C LEU A 69 -8.46 -15.59 19.79
N LEU A 70 -9.53 -15.48 18.99
CA LEU A 70 -10.59 -16.49 18.93
C LEU A 70 -10.06 -17.86 18.50
N CYS A 71 -9.12 -17.91 17.55
CA CYS A 71 -8.47 -19.14 17.14
C CYS A 71 -7.84 -19.87 18.34
N LEU A 72 -7.11 -19.15 19.19
CA LEU A 72 -6.53 -19.70 20.42
C LEU A 72 -7.61 -20.14 21.43
N MET A 73 -8.66 -19.33 21.59
CA MET A 73 -9.77 -19.68 22.49
C MET A 73 -10.49 -20.95 22.03
N GLU A 74 -10.72 -21.13 20.72
CA GLU A 74 -11.41 -22.31 20.18
C GLU A 74 -10.63 -23.61 20.37
N LEU A 75 -9.29 -23.56 20.38
CA LEU A 75 -8.47 -24.72 20.74
C LEU A 75 -8.75 -25.19 22.18
N ILE A 76 -9.03 -24.26 23.09
CA ILE A 76 -9.38 -24.56 24.49
C ILE A 76 -10.85 -25.02 24.57
N CYS A 77 -11.76 -24.32 23.87
CA CYS A 77 -13.18 -24.65 23.79
C CYS A 77 -13.47 -26.00 23.14
N PHE A 78 -12.49 -26.61 22.46
CA PHE A 78 -12.59 -27.98 21.97
C PHE A 78 -12.90 -28.99 23.10
N THR A 79 -12.48 -28.66 24.33
CA THR A 79 -12.86 -29.40 25.52
C THR A 79 -14.17 -28.89 26.11
N ARG A 80 -14.99 -29.79 26.67
CA ARG A 80 -16.26 -29.43 27.32
C ARG A 80 -16.07 -28.37 28.41
N ARG A 81 -15.03 -28.54 29.25
CA ARG A 81 -14.70 -27.59 30.33
C ARG A 81 -14.28 -26.23 29.78
N GLY A 82 -13.56 -26.21 28.65
CA GLY A 82 -13.19 -24.99 27.95
C GLY A 82 -14.42 -24.24 27.43
N GLU A 83 -15.35 -24.93 26.77
CA GLU A 83 -16.59 -24.32 26.28
C GLU A 83 -17.45 -23.74 27.43
N GLU A 84 -17.57 -24.47 28.55
CA GLU A 84 -18.29 -24.00 29.73
C GLU A 84 -17.65 -22.74 30.36
N SER A 85 -16.32 -22.61 30.29
CA SER A 85 -15.59 -21.48 30.88
C SER A 85 -15.45 -20.27 29.94
N LEU A 86 -15.22 -20.51 28.65
CA LEU A 86 -14.81 -19.48 27.68
C LEU A 86 -15.83 -19.27 26.56
N GLY A 87 -16.89 -20.08 26.44
CA GLY A 87 -17.82 -20.02 25.30
C GLY A 87 -18.49 -18.65 25.11
N VAL A 88 -18.86 -17.96 26.19
CA VAL A 88 -19.41 -16.59 26.13
C VAL A 88 -18.35 -15.58 25.69
N GLY A 89 -17.12 -15.72 26.18
CA GLY A 89 -15.99 -14.88 25.76
C GLY A 89 -15.65 -15.11 24.28
N ALA A 90 -15.65 -16.35 23.83
CA ALA A 90 -15.40 -16.72 22.44
C ALA A 90 -16.50 -16.19 21.52
N LEU A 91 -17.77 -16.19 21.96
CA LEU A 91 -18.87 -15.54 21.24
C LEU A 91 -18.64 -14.02 21.11
N LEU A 92 -18.26 -13.33 22.18
CA LEU A 92 -17.96 -11.89 22.14
C LEU A 92 -16.80 -11.60 21.20
N THR A 93 -15.70 -12.35 21.30
CA THR A 93 -14.52 -12.19 20.46
C THR A 93 -14.85 -12.46 18.98
N LEU A 94 -15.68 -13.47 18.68
CA LEU A 94 -16.20 -13.72 17.33
C LEU A 94 -17.02 -12.55 16.81
N TRP A 95 -17.84 -11.94 17.67
CA TRP A 95 -18.66 -10.79 17.30
C TRP A 95 -17.80 -9.56 16.96
N VAL A 96 -16.82 -9.25 17.81
CA VAL A 96 -15.85 -8.16 17.57
C VAL A 96 -15.07 -8.41 16.28
N GLY A 97 -14.62 -9.65 16.07
CA GLY A 97 -13.95 -10.05 14.83
C GLY A 97 -14.83 -9.90 13.60
N ALA A 98 -16.09 -10.35 13.65
CA ALA A 98 -17.04 -10.22 12.56
C ALA A 98 -17.34 -8.76 12.21
N ALA A 99 -17.59 -7.92 13.21
CA ALA A 99 -17.82 -6.49 13.02
C ALA A 99 -16.59 -5.79 12.42
N GLY A 100 -15.39 -6.11 12.93
CA GLY A 100 -14.13 -5.63 12.38
C GLY A 100 -13.94 -6.04 10.92
N SER A 101 -14.28 -7.28 10.55
CA SER A 101 -14.15 -7.78 9.17
C SER A 101 -15.10 -7.05 8.22
N VAL A 102 -16.34 -6.81 8.64
CA VAL A 102 -17.32 -6.01 7.88
C VAL A 102 -16.77 -4.61 7.62
N MET A 103 -16.26 -3.94 8.66
CA MET A 103 -15.68 -2.59 8.52
C MET A 103 -14.45 -2.59 7.59
N ALA A 104 -13.56 -3.56 7.75
CA ALA A 104 -12.35 -3.68 6.95
C ALA A 104 -12.67 -3.95 5.47
N VAL A 105 -13.62 -4.84 5.16
CA VAL A 105 -14.03 -5.12 3.77
C VAL A 105 -14.68 -3.91 3.13
N LEU A 106 -15.61 -3.23 3.82
CA LEU A 106 -16.25 -2.03 3.27
C LEU A 106 -15.23 -0.92 3.04
N ALA A 107 -14.32 -0.67 3.97
CA ALA A 107 -13.23 0.28 3.79
C ALA A 107 -12.29 -0.12 2.65
N GLY A 108 -12.00 -1.42 2.49
CA GLY A 108 -11.17 -1.93 1.38
C GLY A 108 -11.81 -1.74 0.01
N ILE A 109 -13.12 -1.97 -0.08
CA ILE A 109 -13.90 -1.68 -1.30
C ILE A 109 -13.94 -0.18 -1.59
N MET A 110 -13.99 0.68 -0.56
CA MET A 110 -13.88 2.12 -0.74
C MET A 110 -12.46 2.53 -1.19
N LEU A 111 -11.43 1.89 -0.66
CA LEU A 111 -10.02 2.12 -1.04
C LEU A 111 -9.72 1.71 -2.48
N SER A 112 -10.33 0.63 -2.98
CA SER A 112 -10.11 0.21 -4.37
C SER A 112 -10.58 1.24 -5.42
N ARG A 113 -11.38 2.23 -5.00
CA ARG A 113 -11.79 3.38 -5.83
C ARG A 113 -10.71 4.44 -6.02
N GLU A 114 -9.61 4.38 -5.25
CA GLU A 114 -8.44 5.25 -5.47
C GLU A 114 -7.74 4.93 -6.80
N GLY A 115 -8.02 3.76 -7.38
CA GLY A 115 -7.39 3.27 -8.61
C GLY A 115 -6.00 2.71 -8.34
N GLY A 116 -5.38 2.14 -9.38
CA GLY A 116 -4.03 1.57 -9.30
C GLY A 116 -3.95 0.11 -8.84
N TYR A 117 -5.09 -0.52 -8.55
CA TYR A 117 -5.18 -1.95 -8.23
C TYR A 117 -5.74 -2.72 -9.45
N GLU A 118 -4.88 -3.44 -10.15
CA GLU A 118 -5.26 -4.26 -11.31
C GLU A 118 -4.56 -5.64 -11.26
N GLY A 119 -5.17 -6.64 -11.89
CA GLY A 119 -4.60 -7.98 -12.05
C GLY A 119 -5.14 -9.06 -11.10
N GLY A 120 -4.62 -10.27 -11.24
CA GLY A 120 -5.12 -11.47 -10.55
C GLY A 120 -5.00 -11.39 -9.02
N ASN A 121 -3.91 -10.79 -8.50
CA ASN A 121 -3.69 -10.63 -7.06
C ASN A 121 -4.76 -9.75 -6.39
N PHE A 122 -5.14 -8.64 -7.03
CA PHE A 122 -6.18 -7.76 -6.53
C PHE A 122 -7.54 -8.47 -6.49
N THR A 123 -7.92 -9.11 -7.59
CA THR A 123 -9.19 -9.84 -7.66
C THR A 123 -9.24 -10.99 -6.67
N LEU A 124 -8.15 -11.75 -6.49
CA LEU A 124 -8.08 -12.80 -5.47
C LEU A 124 -8.17 -12.21 -4.06
N HIS A 125 -7.43 -11.16 -3.75
CA HIS A 125 -7.47 -10.51 -2.44
C HIS A 125 -8.90 -10.05 -2.10
N GLN A 126 -9.53 -9.31 -3.00
CA GLN A 126 -10.90 -8.82 -2.82
C GLN A 126 -11.92 -9.97 -2.67
N THR A 127 -11.80 -11.01 -3.50
CA THR A 127 -12.70 -12.17 -3.48
C THR A 127 -12.54 -12.98 -2.19
N LEU A 128 -11.31 -13.26 -1.78
CA LEU A 128 -11.01 -14.02 -0.56
C LEU A 128 -11.44 -13.25 0.70
N ALA A 129 -11.27 -11.93 0.71
CA ALA A 129 -11.76 -11.09 1.81
C ALA A 129 -13.29 -11.11 1.91
N LEU A 130 -14.00 -11.07 0.78
CA LEU A 130 -15.46 -11.14 0.74
C LEU A 130 -15.98 -12.51 1.19
N ILE A 131 -15.44 -13.60 0.64
CA ILE A 131 -15.82 -14.97 1.01
C ILE A 131 -15.49 -15.24 2.49
N GLY A 132 -14.30 -14.85 2.94
CA GLY A 132 -13.88 -14.99 4.33
C GLY A 132 -14.81 -14.26 5.30
N THR A 133 -15.20 -13.03 4.97
CA THR A 133 -16.13 -12.24 5.80
C THR A 133 -17.53 -12.86 5.84
N CYS A 134 -18.06 -13.30 4.70
CA CYS A 134 -19.32 -14.04 4.64
C CYS A 134 -19.26 -15.33 5.48
N GLY A 135 -18.14 -16.05 5.42
CA GLY A 135 -17.91 -17.26 6.21
C GLY A 135 -17.85 -16.99 7.71
N VAL A 136 -17.20 -15.91 8.15
CA VAL A 136 -17.18 -15.48 9.56
C VAL A 136 -18.57 -15.07 10.04
N LEU A 137 -19.36 -14.35 9.23
CA LEU A 137 -20.74 -13.99 9.56
C LEU A 137 -21.63 -15.23 9.68
N LEU A 138 -21.48 -16.20 8.77
CA LEU A 138 -22.19 -17.47 8.85
C LEU A 138 -21.74 -18.27 10.10
N ALA A 139 -20.45 -18.28 10.42
CA ALA A 139 -19.94 -18.92 11.64
C ALA A 139 -20.55 -18.29 12.90
N LEU A 140 -20.70 -16.97 12.94
CA LEU A 140 -21.38 -16.26 14.01
C LEU A 140 -22.84 -16.71 14.16
N VAL A 141 -23.59 -16.78 13.05
CA VAL A 141 -24.99 -17.26 13.05
C VAL A 141 -25.09 -18.70 13.54
N VAL A 142 -24.25 -19.60 13.01
CA VAL A 142 -24.24 -21.02 13.38
C VAL A 142 -23.87 -21.19 14.86
N ARG A 143 -22.91 -20.41 15.38
CA ARG A 143 -22.54 -20.45 16.81
C ARG A 143 -23.71 -20.03 17.70
N ILE A 144 -24.35 -18.91 17.41
CA ILE A 144 -25.50 -18.43 18.22
C ILE A 144 -26.62 -19.47 18.18
N PHE A 145 -26.90 -20.05 17.02
CA PHE A 145 -27.91 -21.09 16.87
C PHE A 145 -27.56 -22.36 17.64
N SER A 146 -26.30 -22.82 17.55
CA SER A 146 -25.78 -23.98 18.27
C SER A 146 -25.88 -23.80 19.79
N MET A 147 -25.53 -22.61 20.30
CA MET A 147 -25.67 -22.26 21.72
C MET A 147 -27.12 -22.15 22.17
N SER A 148 -28.04 -21.75 21.28
CA SER A 148 -29.47 -21.64 21.59
C SER A 148 -30.19 -23.00 21.66
N HIS A 149 -29.71 -23.98 20.89
CA HIS A 149 -30.31 -25.33 20.80
C HIS A 149 -29.47 -26.43 21.48
N GLU A 150 -28.38 -26.05 22.15
CA GLU A 150 -27.40 -26.97 22.78
C GLU A 150 -26.92 -28.09 21.84
N ASN A 151 -26.85 -27.82 20.54
CA ASN A 151 -26.56 -28.83 19.53
C ASN A 151 -25.05 -28.91 19.22
N ARG A 152 -24.45 -30.06 19.55
CA ARG A 152 -23.00 -30.32 19.39
C ARG A 152 -22.55 -30.48 17.94
N GLU A 153 -23.38 -31.07 17.08
CA GLU A 153 -23.04 -31.23 15.66
C GLU A 153 -22.92 -29.85 14.98
N LEU A 154 -23.82 -28.93 15.31
CA LEU A 154 -23.70 -27.54 14.84
C LEU A 154 -22.49 -26.81 15.42
N MET A 155 -22.02 -27.17 16.62
CA MET A 155 -20.80 -26.58 17.17
C MET A 155 -19.56 -27.02 16.39
N HIS A 156 -19.50 -28.28 15.97
CA HIS A 156 -18.45 -28.75 15.06
C HIS A 156 -18.54 -28.09 13.68
N ALA A 157 -19.75 -27.93 13.14
CA ALA A 157 -19.97 -27.20 11.89
C ALA A 157 -19.52 -25.73 11.99
N TYR A 158 -19.85 -25.05 13.09
CA TYR A 158 -19.35 -23.70 13.40
C TYR A 158 -17.82 -23.67 13.38
N ARG A 159 -17.15 -24.59 14.09
CA ARG A 159 -15.69 -24.61 14.17
C ARG A 159 -15.04 -24.85 12.81
N ALA A 160 -15.55 -25.82 12.06
CA ALA A 160 -15.08 -26.10 10.71
C ALA A 160 -15.22 -24.86 9.80
N LEU A 161 -16.37 -24.19 9.88
CA LEU A 161 -16.63 -22.97 9.12
C LEU A 161 -15.73 -21.80 9.56
N PHE A 162 -15.53 -21.62 10.88
CA PHE A 162 -14.66 -20.59 11.42
C PHE A 162 -13.20 -20.81 10.99
N PHE A 163 -12.64 -22.00 11.22
CA PHE A 163 -11.25 -22.29 10.84
C PHE A 163 -11.04 -22.22 9.33
N GLY A 164 -12.01 -22.71 8.54
CA GLY A 164 -11.99 -22.56 7.09
C GLY A 164 -11.97 -21.09 6.67
N SER A 165 -12.89 -20.28 7.20
CA SER A 165 -12.99 -18.85 6.88
C SER A 165 -11.75 -18.06 7.32
N PHE A 166 -11.22 -18.35 8.51
CA PHE A 166 -9.98 -17.74 9.01
C PHE A 166 -8.78 -18.09 8.13
N GLY A 167 -8.70 -19.35 7.66
CA GLY A 167 -7.69 -19.78 6.69
C GLY A 167 -7.81 -19.05 5.36
N LEU A 168 -9.02 -18.89 4.82
CA LEU A 168 -9.27 -18.10 3.60
C LEU A 168 -8.85 -16.62 3.79
N MET A 169 -9.11 -16.03 4.94
CA MET A 169 -8.67 -14.67 5.25
C MET A 169 -7.14 -14.57 5.33
N GLY A 170 -6.48 -15.57 5.94
CA GLY A 170 -5.01 -15.65 5.94
C GLY A 170 -4.44 -15.72 4.53
N LEU A 171 -5.12 -16.43 3.63
CA LEU A 171 -4.75 -16.48 2.22
C LEU A 171 -5.00 -15.15 1.50
N GLY A 172 -6.12 -14.48 1.79
CA GLY A 172 -6.37 -13.12 1.33
C GLY A 172 -5.29 -12.15 1.81
N ALA A 173 -4.83 -12.28 3.07
CA ALA A 173 -3.76 -11.47 3.64
C ALA A 173 -2.42 -11.67 2.92
N HIS A 174 -2.12 -12.91 2.49
CA HIS A 174 -0.95 -13.19 1.65
C HIS A 174 -0.99 -12.39 0.34
N PHE A 175 -2.10 -12.43 -0.40
CA PHE A 175 -2.26 -11.63 -1.63
C PHE A 175 -2.27 -10.12 -1.37
N GLY A 176 -2.78 -9.67 -0.21
CA GLY A 176 -2.68 -8.28 0.23
C GLY A 176 -1.24 -7.84 0.46
N GLY A 177 -0.44 -8.71 1.08
CA GLY A 177 1.01 -8.53 1.25
C GLY A 177 1.73 -8.41 -0.09
N ASN A 178 1.40 -9.28 -1.05
CA ASN A 178 2.00 -9.26 -2.38
C ASN A 178 1.72 -7.96 -3.15
N MET A 179 0.55 -7.36 -2.97
CA MET A 179 0.23 -6.06 -3.57
C MET A 179 1.00 -4.90 -2.93
N SER A 180 1.33 -5.01 -1.65
CA SER A 180 1.96 -3.91 -0.88
C SER A 180 3.49 -3.99 -0.86
N HIS A 181 4.06 -5.20 -0.88
CA HIS A 181 5.49 -5.46 -0.70
C HIS A 181 6.13 -6.25 -1.86
N GLY A 182 5.35 -6.61 -2.90
CA GLY A 182 5.81 -7.40 -4.03
C GLY A 182 5.59 -8.92 -3.87
N SER A 183 5.54 -9.64 -4.99
CA SER A 183 5.15 -11.07 -5.06
C SER A 183 6.10 -12.03 -4.33
N LYS A 184 7.35 -11.64 -4.11
CA LYS A 184 8.38 -12.49 -3.50
C LYS A 184 8.61 -12.22 -2.02
N PHE A 185 7.97 -11.19 -1.45
CA PHE A 185 8.24 -10.74 -0.08
C PHE A 185 8.12 -11.86 0.97
N MET A 186 7.07 -12.69 0.91
CA MET A 186 6.88 -13.79 1.86
C MET A 186 7.71 -15.04 1.55
N THR A 187 8.15 -15.20 0.29
CA THR A 187 8.83 -16.41 -0.20
C THR A 187 10.33 -16.24 -0.37
N GLU A 188 10.86 -15.01 -0.23
CA GLU A 188 12.27 -14.68 -0.39
C GLU A 188 13.17 -15.49 0.56
N HIS A 189 12.73 -15.64 1.81
CA HIS A 189 13.48 -16.36 2.85
C HIS A 189 12.84 -17.70 3.26
N ALA A 190 11.87 -18.21 2.48
CA ALA A 190 11.23 -19.48 2.77
C ALA A 190 12.13 -20.67 2.37
N PRO A 191 12.20 -21.74 3.18
CA PRO A 191 12.94 -22.95 2.81
C PRO A 191 12.29 -23.62 1.60
N GLU A 192 13.10 -24.20 0.72
CA GLU A 192 12.70 -24.82 -0.57
C GLU A 192 11.43 -25.71 -0.56
N PRO A 193 11.19 -26.60 0.44
CA PRO A 193 9.95 -27.36 0.48
C PRO A 193 8.70 -26.50 0.68
N ILE A 194 8.80 -25.39 1.42
CA ILE A 194 7.68 -24.47 1.69
C ILE A 194 7.50 -23.50 0.52
N LYS A 195 8.61 -23.00 -0.03
CA LYS A 195 8.62 -22.05 -1.15
C LYS A 195 7.92 -22.62 -2.39
N SER A 196 8.24 -23.86 -2.76
CA SER A 196 7.62 -24.53 -3.91
C SER A 196 6.12 -24.80 -3.71
N GLN A 197 5.70 -25.11 -2.49
CA GLN A 197 4.28 -25.29 -2.16
C GLN A 197 3.49 -23.99 -2.25
N ILE A 198 4.01 -22.91 -1.68
CA ILE A 198 3.35 -21.60 -1.70
C ILE A 198 3.24 -21.07 -3.13
N THR A 199 4.34 -21.07 -3.89
CA THR A 199 4.34 -20.61 -5.29
C THR A 199 3.47 -21.47 -6.21
N GLY A 200 3.44 -22.80 -5.99
CA GLY A 200 2.53 -23.70 -6.71
C GLY A 200 1.06 -23.40 -6.41
N MET A 201 0.74 -23.16 -5.13
CA MET A 201 -0.60 -22.79 -4.68
C MET A 201 -1.04 -21.44 -5.27
N GLU A 202 -0.16 -20.43 -5.28
CA GLU A 202 -0.42 -19.12 -5.88
C GLU A 202 -0.76 -19.22 -7.36
N LYS A 203 0.08 -19.92 -8.15
CA LYS A 203 -0.16 -20.11 -9.59
C LYS A 203 -1.49 -20.82 -9.85
N TRP A 204 -1.77 -21.85 -9.06
CA TRP A 204 -3.05 -22.56 -9.13
C TRP A 204 -4.23 -21.63 -8.84
N MET A 205 -4.15 -20.77 -7.83
CA MET A 205 -5.23 -19.84 -7.54
C MET A 205 -5.39 -18.72 -8.56
N LEU A 206 -4.29 -18.14 -9.03
CA LEU A 206 -4.29 -17.12 -10.08
C LEU A 206 -4.91 -17.66 -11.36
N SER A 207 -4.74 -18.95 -11.66
CA SER A 207 -5.36 -19.58 -12.83
C SER A 207 -6.89 -19.56 -12.84
N PHE A 208 -7.56 -19.40 -11.69
CA PHE A 208 -9.03 -19.26 -11.64
C PHE A 208 -9.53 -17.87 -12.00
N VAL A 209 -8.64 -16.87 -11.93
CA VAL A 209 -8.98 -15.46 -12.01
C VAL A 209 -8.36 -14.79 -13.24
N GLU A 210 -7.19 -15.25 -13.67
CA GLU A 210 -6.56 -14.81 -14.90
C GLU A 210 -7.25 -15.44 -16.11
N LYS A 211 -7.61 -14.61 -17.11
CA LYS A 211 -8.20 -15.10 -18.36
C LYS A 211 -7.20 -16.06 -19.04
N PRO A 212 -7.65 -17.18 -19.64
CA PRO A 212 -6.76 -18.11 -20.30
C PRO A 212 -5.99 -17.37 -21.41
N LYS A 213 -4.65 -17.36 -21.31
CA LYS A 213 -3.78 -16.77 -22.34
C LYS A 213 -4.14 -17.40 -23.70
N THR A 214 -4.73 -16.61 -24.60
CA THR A 214 -4.89 -16.99 -26.00
C THR A 214 -3.52 -17.33 -26.56
N LYS A 215 -3.35 -18.55 -27.10
CA LYS A 215 -2.09 -18.99 -27.72
C LYS A 215 -1.67 -17.96 -28.78
N GLY A 216 -0.67 -17.15 -28.47
CA GLY A 216 -0.16 -16.08 -29.34
C GLY A 216 0.33 -14.83 -28.60
N GLU A 217 -0.11 -14.61 -27.36
CA GLU A 217 0.36 -13.48 -26.54
C GLU A 217 1.65 -13.87 -25.79
N PRO A 218 2.74 -13.08 -25.85
CA PRO A 218 3.93 -13.33 -25.03
C PRO A 218 3.54 -13.31 -23.55
N ALA A 219 4.09 -14.24 -22.78
CA ALA A 219 3.82 -14.33 -21.36
C ALA A 219 4.19 -13.00 -20.69
N ALA A 220 3.19 -12.35 -20.06
CA ALA A 220 3.43 -11.26 -19.12
C ALA A 220 4.59 -11.65 -18.17
N PRO A 221 5.64 -10.84 -18.04
CA PRO A 221 6.80 -11.20 -17.24
C PRO A 221 6.38 -11.38 -15.78
N GLU A 222 6.75 -12.53 -15.22
CA GLU A 222 6.64 -12.80 -13.79
C GLU A 222 7.50 -11.79 -13.05
N ALA A 223 6.87 -10.94 -12.23
CA ALA A 223 7.54 -9.95 -11.39
C ALA A 223 8.80 -10.52 -10.70
N SER A 224 9.96 -9.94 -11.03
CA SER A 224 11.24 -10.20 -10.38
C SER A 224 11.26 -9.64 -8.94
N PRO A 225 12.13 -10.16 -8.05
CA PRO A 225 12.10 -9.85 -6.63
C PRO A 225 12.67 -8.47 -6.38
N THR A 226 11.88 -7.55 -5.84
CA THR A 226 12.44 -6.45 -5.06
C THR A 226 12.90 -7.03 -3.72
N PRO A 227 14.17 -6.89 -3.32
CA PRO A 227 14.66 -7.35 -2.02
C PRO A 227 13.97 -6.57 -0.90
N ALA A 228 13.63 -7.27 0.19
CA ALA A 228 13.08 -6.63 1.38
C ALA A 228 13.96 -5.47 1.88
N PRO A 229 13.36 -4.36 2.39
CA PRO A 229 14.12 -3.24 2.90
C PRO A 229 14.99 -3.68 4.08
N VAL A 230 16.30 -3.49 3.94
CA VAL A 230 17.27 -3.66 5.02
C VAL A 230 16.83 -2.79 6.20
N PRO A 231 16.72 -3.32 7.44
CA PRO A 231 16.45 -2.48 8.61
C PRO A 231 17.58 -1.45 8.71
N THR A 232 17.23 -0.19 8.52
CA THR A 232 18.14 0.93 8.70
C THR A 232 18.71 0.87 10.13
N PRO A 233 20.02 1.08 10.33
CA PRO A 233 20.59 1.16 11.66
C PRO A 233 19.87 2.30 12.41
N VAL A 234 19.33 1.97 13.58
CA VAL A 234 18.76 2.96 14.51
C VAL A 234 19.79 4.08 14.67
N PRO A 235 19.47 5.35 14.32
CA PRO A 235 20.41 6.43 14.54
C PRO A 235 20.66 6.53 16.05
N THR A 236 21.94 6.40 16.43
CA THR A 236 22.42 6.64 17.78
C THR A 236 21.86 7.99 18.27
N PRO A 237 21.31 8.08 19.49
CA PRO A 237 20.76 9.34 19.98
C PRO A 237 21.86 10.41 19.96
N VAL A 238 21.65 11.45 19.14
CA VAL A 238 22.47 12.66 19.21
C VAL A 238 22.25 13.25 20.61
N PRO A 239 23.31 13.52 21.40
CA PRO A 239 23.15 14.11 22.71
C PRO A 239 22.44 15.46 22.59
N ILE A 240 21.30 15.57 23.26
CA ILE A 240 20.49 16.79 23.35
C ILE A 240 21.37 17.90 23.97
N PRO A 241 21.54 19.06 23.32
CA PRO A 241 22.21 20.19 23.94
C PRO A 241 21.42 20.63 25.18
N VAL A 242 22.10 20.65 26.32
CA VAL A 242 21.55 21.17 27.59
C VAL A 242 21.07 22.61 27.38
N PRO A 243 19.85 22.98 27.79
CA PRO A 243 19.39 24.36 27.68
C PRO A 243 20.18 25.25 28.65
N VAL A 244 20.80 26.30 28.11
CA VAL A 244 21.45 27.37 28.87
C VAL A 244 20.36 28.17 29.62
N PRO A 245 20.57 28.61 30.87
CA PRO A 245 19.57 29.37 31.60
C PRO A 245 19.41 30.77 31.00
N VAL A 246 18.19 31.11 30.60
CA VAL A 246 17.82 32.47 30.16
C VAL A 246 17.72 33.36 31.39
N VAL A 247 18.61 34.33 31.49
CA VAL A 247 18.54 35.41 32.49
C VAL A 247 17.44 36.39 32.08
N ALA A 248 16.51 36.64 32.99
CA ALA A 248 15.45 37.62 32.83
C ALA A 248 16.02 39.06 32.85
N SER A 249 15.57 39.89 31.90
CA SER A 249 15.66 41.34 32.04
C SER A 249 14.35 41.99 31.59
N SER A 250 13.90 42.90 32.43
CA SER A 250 12.56 43.50 32.49
C SER A 250 12.42 44.72 31.57
N GLY A 251 11.25 44.84 30.93
CA GLY A 251 10.50 46.08 30.78
C GLY A 251 11.01 47.20 29.86
N THR A 252 10.38 47.35 28.68
CA THR A 252 9.92 48.66 28.17
C THR A 252 8.79 48.50 27.14
N THR A 253 7.93 49.52 27.10
CA THR A 253 6.62 49.70 26.44
C THR A 253 6.61 49.55 24.90
N PRO A 254 5.43 49.34 24.26
CA PRO A 254 5.32 48.90 22.89
C PRO A 254 5.43 50.05 21.89
N THR A 255 6.25 49.84 20.85
CA THR A 255 6.31 50.68 19.65
C THR A 255 5.61 49.90 18.51
N PRO A 256 4.79 50.54 17.64
CA PRO A 256 4.10 49.81 16.57
C PRO A 256 5.10 49.18 15.60
N PRO A 257 4.78 48.00 15.02
CA PRO A 257 5.67 47.33 14.09
C PRO A 257 5.83 48.15 12.79
N PRO A 258 7.02 48.16 12.18
CA PRO A 258 7.23 48.75 10.87
C PRO A 258 6.47 47.95 9.80
N PRO A 259 6.10 48.57 8.66
CA PRO A 259 5.41 47.87 7.59
C PRO A 259 6.29 46.72 7.07
N THR A 260 5.66 45.57 6.90
CA THR A 260 6.21 44.35 6.31
C THR A 260 6.92 44.68 4.99
N PRO A 261 8.16 44.20 4.75
CA PRO A 261 8.73 44.24 3.41
C PRO A 261 7.85 43.41 2.46
N PRO A 262 7.68 43.83 1.20
CA PRO A 262 6.92 43.06 0.22
C PRO A 262 7.58 41.68 0.00
N PRO A 263 6.80 40.68 -0.44
CA PRO A 263 7.33 39.34 -0.73
C PRO A 263 8.50 39.42 -1.71
N PRO A 264 9.47 38.47 -1.64
CA PRO A 264 10.51 38.38 -2.66
C PRO A 264 9.82 38.28 -4.02
N THR A 265 10.14 39.25 -4.87
CA THR A 265 9.71 39.29 -6.26
C THR A 265 10.16 37.98 -6.93
N PRO A 266 9.30 37.29 -7.71
CA PRO A 266 9.78 36.23 -8.58
C PRO A 266 10.86 36.85 -9.48
N PRO A 267 11.97 36.15 -9.80
CA PRO A 267 12.87 36.68 -10.82
C PRO A 267 12.06 36.84 -12.11
N ALA A 268 11.78 38.09 -12.46
CA ALA A 268 11.27 38.50 -13.76
C ALA A 268 12.24 37.99 -14.82
N GLY A 269 11.67 37.38 -15.87
CA GLY A 269 12.39 36.57 -16.84
C GLY A 269 13.57 37.24 -17.52
N SER A 270 14.47 36.40 -18.03
CA SER A 270 15.45 36.79 -19.03
C SER A 270 15.12 36.05 -20.33
N SER A 271 14.71 36.81 -21.32
CA SER A 271 14.69 36.41 -22.73
C SER A 271 16.09 36.62 -23.31
N SER A 272 16.86 35.58 -23.64
CA SER A 272 18.07 35.80 -24.45
C SER A 272 18.68 34.55 -25.10
N GLY A 273 18.47 34.41 -26.41
CA GLY A 273 19.45 33.85 -27.36
C GLY A 273 19.79 32.35 -27.28
N PRO A 274 20.37 31.79 -28.36
CA PRO A 274 20.79 30.39 -28.41
C PRO A 274 21.89 30.01 -27.39
N ASP A 275 22.54 30.98 -26.74
CA ASP A 275 23.66 30.77 -25.79
C ASP A 275 23.28 30.75 -24.30
N GLU A 276 22.00 30.94 -23.93
CA GLU A 276 21.53 30.90 -22.54
C GLU A 276 20.75 29.61 -22.19
N LYS A 277 20.77 28.61 -23.08
CA LYS A 277 20.09 27.33 -22.83
C LYS A 277 20.74 26.62 -21.64
N LEU A 278 19.95 26.33 -20.62
CA LEU A 278 20.35 25.52 -19.46
C LEU A 278 20.26 24.03 -19.77
N VAL A 279 21.25 23.25 -19.32
CA VAL A 279 21.31 21.79 -19.50
C VAL A 279 20.09 21.13 -18.88
N PHE A 280 19.74 21.46 -17.63
CA PHE A 280 18.58 20.83 -17.00
C PHE A 280 17.28 21.20 -17.72
N GLN A 281 16.96 22.49 -17.83
CA GLN A 281 15.68 22.95 -18.38
C GLN A 281 15.48 22.61 -19.88
N HIS A 282 16.55 22.65 -20.69
CA HIS A 282 16.42 22.53 -22.15
C HIS A 282 16.87 21.19 -22.69
N VAL A 283 17.61 20.37 -21.94
CA VAL A 283 18.07 19.04 -22.38
C VAL A 283 17.47 17.95 -21.52
N ILE A 284 17.66 17.99 -20.20
CA ILE A 284 17.29 16.89 -19.30
C ILE A 284 15.78 16.83 -19.04
N LEU A 285 15.15 17.96 -18.72
CA LEU A 285 13.74 18.02 -18.38
C LEU A 285 12.85 17.57 -19.56
N PRO A 286 13.09 17.95 -20.83
CA PRO A 286 12.34 17.41 -21.97
C PRO A 286 12.46 15.89 -22.12
N ILE A 287 13.62 15.30 -21.82
CA ILE A 287 13.81 13.84 -21.82
C ILE A 287 12.94 13.21 -20.72
N PHE A 288 12.96 13.77 -19.50
CA PHE A 288 12.11 13.31 -18.41
C PHE A 288 10.63 13.48 -18.74
N GLU A 289 10.21 14.58 -19.35
CA GLU A 289 8.82 14.81 -19.78
C GLU A 289 8.35 13.75 -20.79
N ALA A 290 9.17 13.46 -21.80
CA ALA A 290 8.82 12.50 -22.84
C ALA A 290 8.77 11.05 -22.33
N LYS A 291 9.74 10.67 -21.49
CA LYS A 291 10.03 9.26 -21.17
C LYS A 291 9.65 8.85 -19.74
N CYS A 292 9.67 9.78 -18.79
CA CYS A 292 9.55 9.49 -17.35
C CYS A 292 8.26 10.03 -16.72
N ASN A 293 7.83 11.24 -17.09
CA ASN A 293 6.74 11.96 -16.42
C ASN A 293 5.36 11.37 -16.71
N LYS A 294 5.23 10.33 -17.54
CA LYS A 294 3.98 9.56 -17.65
C LYS A 294 3.67 8.73 -16.38
N CYS A 295 4.70 8.46 -15.57
CA CYS A 295 4.62 7.65 -14.35
C CYS A 295 5.29 8.29 -13.12
N HIS A 296 6.05 9.38 -13.29
CA HIS A 296 6.79 10.09 -12.24
C HIS A 296 6.45 11.59 -12.23
N ASN A 297 5.17 11.92 -12.02
CA ASN A 297 4.62 13.28 -11.98
C ASN A 297 3.67 13.47 -10.77
N GLU A 298 3.03 14.65 -10.66
CA GLU A 298 2.13 14.97 -9.54
C GLU A 298 0.94 14.07 -9.36
N ASP A 299 0.30 13.73 -10.48
CA ASP A 299 -0.90 12.91 -10.49
C ASP A 299 -0.58 11.42 -10.29
N LYS A 300 0.65 11.02 -10.62
CA LYS A 300 1.13 9.64 -10.61
C LYS A 300 2.63 9.60 -10.30
N SER A 301 2.95 9.26 -9.07
CA SER A 301 4.32 9.17 -8.53
C SER A 301 4.69 7.71 -8.18
N LYS A 302 4.96 6.88 -9.20
CA LYS A 302 5.39 5.50 -8.95
C LYS A 302 6.69 5.48 -8.12
N GLY A 303 6.70 4.71 -7.02
CA GLY A 303 7.81 4.64 -6.08
C GLY A 303 8.11 5.96 -5.34
N ASP A 304 7.10 6.82 -5.16
CA ASP A 304 7.17 8.19 -4.63
C ASP A 304 8.21 9.08 -5.34
N LEU A 305 8.59 8.72 -6.58
CA LEU A 305 9.55 9.46 -7.37
C LEU A 305 8.84 10.42 -8.33
N ARG A 306 9.31 11.66 -8.32
CA ARG A 306 8.82 12.79 -9.12
C ARG A 306 9.98 13.35 -9.95
N LEU A 307 9.81 13.45 -11.26
CA LEU A 307 10.85 13.88 -12.22
C LEU A 307 10.42 15.09 -13.07
N ASP A 308 9.30 15.70 -12.70
CA ASP A 308 8.67 16.84 -13.37
C ASP A 308 9.24 18.19 -12.95
N THR A 309 9.96 18.25 -11.82
CA THR A 309 10.67 19.45 -11.38
C THR A 309 12.06 19.09 -10.88
N TYR A 310 12.99 20.06 -10.92
CA TYR A 310 14.37 19.88 -10.45
C TYR A 310 14.43 19.44 -8.98
N GLU A 311 13.72 20.17 -8.11
CA GLU A 311 13.70 19.93 -6.67
C GLU A 311 13.25 18.50 -6.36
N MET A 312 12.19 18.05 -7.02
CA MET A 312 11.62 16.73 -6.80
C MET A 312 12.50 15.61 -7.38
N ALA A 313 13.14 15.86 -8.53
CA ALA A 313 14.08 14.91 -9.11
C ALA A 313 15.28 14.62 -8.19
N LEU A 314 15.77 15.65 -7.49
CA LEU A 314 16.85 15.51 -6.49
C LEU A 314 16.38 14.93 -5.16
N LYS A 315 15.12 15.18 -4.75
CA LYS A 315 14.54 14.63 -3.52
C LYS A 315 14.58 13.09 -3.52
N GLY A 316 14.38 12.48 -4.70
CA GLY A 316 14.30 11.02 -4.85
C GLY A 316 12.93 10.47 -4.46
N GLY A 317 12.84 9.15 -4.28
CA GLY A 317 11.60 8.46 -3.94
C GLY A 317 11.82 7.38 -2.87
N GLU A 318 10.92 6.41 -2.77
CA GLU A 318 10.96 5.32 -1.78
C GLU A 318 12.23 4.47 -1.87
N ASN A 319 12.82 4.38 -3.06
CA ASN A 319 14.07 3.64 -3.30
C ASN A 319 15.32 4.43 -2.88
N GLY A 320 15.17 5.64 -2.32
CA GLY A 320 16.26 6.48 -1.84
C GLY A 320 16.65 7.57 -2.84
N LYS A 321 17.92 7.98 -2.80
CA LYS A 321 18.44 9.10 -3.62
C LYS A 321 18.48 8.70 -5.08
N ASN A 322 17.54 9.26 -5.86
CA ASN A 322 17.45 8.97 -7.28
C ASN A 322 18.64 9.57 -8.07
N ILE A 323 19.05 10.78 -7.70
CA ILE A 323 20.17 11.50 -8.28
C ILE A 323 21.16 11.87 -7.18
N VAL A 324 22.40 11.40 -7.31
CA VAL A 324 23.52 11.75 -6.44
C VAL A 324 24.50 12.61 -7.23
N ALA A 325 24.45 13.92 -6.98
CA ALA A 325 25.31 14.90 -7.66
C ALA A 325 26.79 14.49 -7.64
N GLY A 326 27.41 14.44 -8.82
CA GLY A 326 28.82 14.07 -9.02
C GLY A 326 29.10 12.57 -9.00
N LYS A 327 28.11 11.73 -8.71
CA LYS A 327 28.27 10.27 -8.57
C LYS A 327 27.22 9.53 -9.40
N PRO A 328 27.42 9.41 -10.72
CA PRO A 328 26.47 8.74 -11.61
C PRO A 328 26.28 7.27 -11.20
N GLU A 329 27.35 6.57 -10.82
CA GLU A 329 27.29 5.16 -10.43
C GLU A 329 26.51 4.93 -9.12
N ASP A 330 26.41 5.93 -8.25
CA ASP A 330 25.62 5.87 -7.00
C ASP A 330 24.17 6.36 -7.22
N SER A 331 23.83 6.80 -8.44
CA SER A 331 22.52 7.37 -8.78
C SER A 331 21.61 6.31 -9.39
N LEU A 332 20.46 6.05 -8.74
CA LEU A 332 19.50 5.06 -9.23
C LEU A 332 18.99 5.36 -10.63
N THR A 333 18.89 6.64 -11.03
CA THR A 333 18.53 7.00 -12.41
C THR A 333 19.50 6.36 -13.41
N VAL A 334 20.82 6.45 -13.16
CA VAL A 334 21.83 5.91 -14.09
C VAL A 334 21.85 4.38 -14.03
N GLN A 335 21.73 3.81 -12.84
CA GLN A 335 21.67 2.36 -12.69
C GLN A 335 20.49 1.78 -13.46
N ARG A 336 19.29 2.36 -13.32
CA ARG A 336 18.07 1.87 -13.95
C ARG A 336 18.02 2.03 -15.45
N ILE A 337 18.49 3.16 -16.01
CA ILE A 337 18.52 3.36 -17.48
C ILE A 337 19.59 2.50 -18.18
N ALA A 338 20.56 1.97 -17.42
CA ALA A 338 21.65 1.15 -17.94
C ALA A 338 21.38 -0.35 -17.83
N LEU A 339 20.25 -0.73 -17.23
CA LEU A 339 19.83 -2.13 -17.18
C LEU A 339 19.41 -2.61 -18.59
N PRO A 340 19.44 -3.92 -18.83
CA PRO A 340 18.86 -4.51 -20.03
C PRO A 340 17.38 -4.13 -20.18
N ASP A 341 16.90 -3.97 -21.42
CA ASP A 341 15.50 -3.59 -21.69
C ASP A 341 14.47 -4.61 -21.13
N ASP A 342 14.89 -5.85 -20.89
CA ASP A 342 14.09 -6.93 -20.30
C ASP A 342 14.16 -7.02 -18.77
N ASP A 343 14.89 -6.13 -18.11
CA ASP A 343 14.97 -6.05 -16.65
C ASP A 343 13.76 -5.29 -16.07
N ASP A 344 13.16 -5.81 -15.01
CA ASP A 344 11.98 -5.22 -14.37
C ASP A 344 12.28 -3.87 -13.68
N GLU A 345 13.54 -3.61 -13.31
CA GLU A 345 13.97 -2.31 -12.76
C GLU A 345 14.42 -1.33 -13.85
N HIS A 346 14.48 -1.77 -15.11
CA HIS A 346 14.81 -0.90 -16.24
C HIS A 346 13.78 0.21 -16.38
N MET A 347 14.29 1.41 -16.64
CA MET A 347 13.45 2.57 -16.85
C MET A 347 13.89 3.27 -18.13
N PRO A 348 12.97 3.61 -19.04
CA PRO A 348 11.53 3.35 -19.03
C PRO A 348 11.16 1.85 -19.12
N PRO A 349 9.98 1.43 -18.61
CA PRO A 349 9.56 0.03 -18.67
C PRO A 349 9.43 -0.49 -20.11
N ASP A 350 9.56 -1.80 -20.29
CA ASP A 350 9.39 -2.46 -21.59
C ASP A 350 8.05 -2.09 -22.26
N GLY A 351 8.08 -1.96 -23.59
CA GLY A 351 6.95 -1.48 -24.40
C GLY A 351 6.64 0.02 -24.27
N LYS A 352 7.44 0.79 -23.52
CA LYS A 352 7.43 2.26 -23.56
C LYS A 352 8.55 2.79 -24.43
N GLU A 353 8.43 4.08 -24.74
CA GLU A 353 9.44 4.78 -25.52
C GLU A 353 10.75 4.83 -24.72
N GLN A 354 11.76 4.11 -25.19
CA GLN A 354 13.06 4.00 -24.52
C GLN A 354 13.92 5.25 -24.72
N LEU A 355 14.95 5.37 -23.88
CA LEU A 355 16.00 6.35 -24.10
C LEU A 355 16.90 5.89 -25.24
N THR A 356 17.27 6.84 -26.09
CA THR A 356 18.38 6.65 -27.01
C THR A 356 19.70 6.63 -26.23
N PRO A 357 20.75 5.98 -26.76
CA PRO A 357 22.07 6.01 -26.14
C PRO A 357 22.59 7.43 -25.86
N ALA A 358 22.20 8.39 -26.71
CA ALA A 358 22.58 9.78 -26.55
C ALA A 358 21.86 10.47 -25.38
N GLU A 359 20.56 10.20 -25.19
CA GLU A 359 19.79 10.73 -24.07
C GLU A 359 20.30 10.17 -22.73
N ALA A 360 20.58 8.85 -22.69
CA ALA A 360 21.15 8.21 -21.51
C ALA A 360 22.54 8.78 -21.17
N ALA A 361 23.38 8.99 -22.19
CA ALA A 361 24.69 9.62 -22.02
C ALA A 361 24.59 11.08 -21.53
N ALA A 362 23.59 11.84 -22.00
CA ALA A 362 23.36 13.21 -21.55
C ALA A 362 22.95 13.28 -20.08
N ILE A 363 22.04 12.42 -19.63
CA ILE A 363 21.64 12.32 -18.21
C ILE A 363 22.83 11.92 -17.34
N ARG A 364 23.57 10.88 -17.74
CA ARG A 364 24.75 10.42 -17.00
C ARG A 364 25.80 11.54 -16.85
N TYR A 365 26.07 12.26 -17.94
CA TYR A 365 27.00 13.39 -17.93
C TYR A 365 26.53 14.53 -17.01
N TRP A 366 25.25 14.90 -17.06
CA TRP A 366 24.71 15.95 -16.21
C TRP A 366 24.82 15.58 -14.71
N ILE A 367 24.51 14.33 -14.34
CA ILE A 367 24.68 13.84 -12.97
C ILE A 367 26.16 13.86 -12.56
N GLN A 368 27.05 13.38 -13.43
CA GLN A 368 28.50 13.41 -13.21
C GLN A 368 29.04 14.83 -13.02
N SER A 369 28.46 15.81 -13.69
CA SER A 369 28.84 17.22 -13.63
C SER A 369 28.21 17.97 -12.44
N GLY A 370 27.63 17.23 -11.48
CA GLY A 370 27.09 17.80 -10.25
C GLY A 370 25.57 18.01 -10.24
N ALA A 371 24.85 17.51 -11.25
CA ALA A 371 23.38 17.62 -11.35
C ALA A 371 22.88 19.06 -11.15
N SER A 372 23.57 20.04 -11.74
CA SER A 372 23.27 21.47 -11.55
C SER A 372 22.03 21.90 -12.35
N GLU A 373 21.15 22.67 -11.70
CA GLU A 373 20.00 23.31 -12.36
C GLU A 373 20.42 24.42 -13.34
N THR A 374 21.52 25.12 -13.04
CA THR A 374 21.92 26.37 -13.71
C THR A 374 23.09 26.20 -14.68
N MET A 375 23.51 24.96 -14.96
CA MET A 375 24.58 24.70 -15.92
C MET A 375 24.14 25.11 -17.33
N LYS A 376 24.97 25.89 -18.03
CA LYS A 376 24.72 26.30 -19.41
C LYS A 376 25.19 25.22 -20.39
N VAL A 377 24.45 25.04 -21.47
CA VAL A 377 24.81 24.10 -22.56
C VAL A 377 26.13 24.49 -23.22
N SER A 378 26.45 25.79 -23.32
CA SER A 378 27.71 26.30 -23.89
C SER A 378 28.95 25.98 -23.04
N GLU A 379 28.77 25.76 -21.74
CA GLU A 379 29.84 25.42 -20.79
C GLU A 379 29.96 23.90 -20.58
N ALA A 380 28.95 23.13 -21.01
CA ALA A 380 28.88 21.69 -20.87
C ALA A 380 29.72 20.97 -21.94
N GLN A 381 30.66 20.15 -21.50
CA GLN A 381 31.50 19.30 -22.35
C GLN A 381 30.90 17.91 -22.49
N PHE A 382 29.75 17.81 -23.16
CA PHE A 382 29.08 16.53 -23.38
C PHE A 382 29.99 15.54 -24.14
N PRO A 383 29.97 14.25 -23.76
CA PRO A 383 30.69 13.22 -24.50
C PRO A 383 30.16 13.11 -25.93
N PRO A 384 30.98 12.63 -26.89
CA PRO A 384 30.56 12.47 -28.29
C PRO A 384 29.23 11.73 -28.46
N GLU A 385 28.97 10.75 -27.60
CA GLU A 385 27.77 9.92 -27.57
C GLU A 385 26.52 10.71 -27.20
N ALA A 386 26.62 11.73 -26.35
CA ALA A 386 25.49 12.56 -25.92
C ALA A 386 25.13 13.68 -26.90
N LYS A 387 25.96 13.93 -27.91
CA LYS A 387 25.81 15.10 -28.82
C LYS A 387 24.50 15.08 -29.61
N GLU A 388 23.97 13.91 -29.95
CA GLU A 388 22.68 13.78 -30.64
C GLU A 388 21.51 14.30 -29.78
N ALA A 389 21.53 14.06 -28.46
CA ALA A 389 20.49 14.52 -27.53
C ALA A 389 20.58 16.02 -27.23
N VAL A 390 21.73 16.64 -27.51
CA VAL A 390 22.01 18.06 -27.27
C VAL A 390 21.86 18.88 -28.58
N LYS A 391 21.41 18.26 -29.68
CA LYS A 391 21.04 18.96 -30.92
C LYS A 391 19.78 19.78 -30.69
N LEU A 392 20.01 20.98 -30.16
CA LEU A 392 19.03 21.97 -29.74
C LEU A 392 18.75 23.03 -30.81
#